data_AF-A0A7W0H4A8-F1
#
_entry.id   AF-A0A7W0H4A8-F1
#
_cell.length_a   1.000
_cell.length_b   1.000
_cell.length_c   1.000
_cell.angle_alpha   90.00
_cell.angle_beta   90.00
_cell.angle_gamma   90.00
#
_symmetry.space_group_name_H-M   'P 1'
#
loop_
_entity.id
_entity.type
_entity.pdbx_description
1 polymer ?
#
loop_
_entity_poly.entity_id
_entity_poly.type
_entity_poly.pdbx_seq_one_letter_code
_entity_poly.pdbx_strand_id
1 'polypeptide(L)' 'MTAVGRPLRRVEDARLLCGSGRFVDDVNRPGQLWMRAVRSTVAHARLLAVDTAA' A
#
# COMPACT_ATOMS: atom_id res chain seq x y z
N MET A 1 -27.65 -5.64 25.65
CA MET A 1 -26.28 -5.55 26.21
C MET A 1 -25.61 -4.31 25.63
N THR A 2 -25.27 -3.32 26.45
CA THR A 2 -24.63 -2.08 25.99
C THR A 2 -23.10 -2.28 25.96
N ALA A 3 -22.45 -1.91 24.86
CA ALA A 3 -21.00 -2.08 24.65
C ALA A 3 -20.15 -0.95 25.26
N VAL A 4 -20.77 0.19 25.58
CA VAL A 4 -20.12 1.39 26.11
C VAL A 4 -19.56 1.14 27.51
N GLY A 5 -18.29 1.50 27.74
CA GLY A 5 -17.62 1.40 29.05
C GLY A 5 -16.97 0.05 29.36
N ARG A 6 -16.99 -0.92 28.44
CA ARG A 6 -16.40 -2.25 28.64
C ARG A 6 -15.07 -2.42 27.87
N PRO A 7 -14.04 -3.06 28.45
CA PRO A 7 -12.78 -3.34 27.76
C PRO A 7 -12.93 -4.56 26.83
N LEU A 8 -13.62 -4.37 25.70
CA LEU A 8 -13.80 -5.44 24.72
C LEU A 8 -12.52 -5.63 23.89
N ARG A 9 -12.26 -6.88 23.49
CA ARG A 9 -11.19 -7.18 22.52
C ARG A 9 -11.55 -6.59 21.16
N ARG A 10 -10.55 -6.15 20.41
CA ARG A 10 -10.76 -5.61 19.05
C ARG A 10 -11.18 -6.73 18.12
N VAL A 11 -12.16 -6.47 17.28
CA VAL A 11 -12.70 -7.45 16.33
C VAL A 11 -11.70 -7.70 15.20
N GLU A 12 -10.95 -6.66 14.84
CA GLU A 12 -9.98 -6.65 13.76
C GLU A 12 -8.73 -7.48 14.08
N ASP A 13 -8.42 -7.71 15.36
CA ASP A 13 -7.23 -8.46 15.78
C ASP A 13 -7.17 -9.85 15.14
N ALA A 14 -8.31 -10.53 15.04
CA ALA A 14 -8.38 -11.87 14.46
C ALA A 14 -7.85 -11.90 13.01
N ARG A 15 -8.20 -10.90 12.18
CA ARG A 15 -7.71 -10.85 10.79
C ARG A 15 -6.31 -10.28 10.69
N LEU A 16 -6.00 -9.24 11.46
CA LEU A 16 -4.74 -8.51 11.36
C LEU A 16 -3.57 -9.30 11.94
N LEU A 17 -3.77 -9.99 13.07
CA LEU A 17 -2.70 -10.75 13.73
C LEU A 17 -2.42 -12.09 13.06
N CYS A 18 -3.39 -12.63 12.32
CA CYS A 18 -3.26 -13.93 11.64
C CYS A 18 -2.91 -13.80 10.15
N GLY A 19 -2.50 -12.61 9.68
CA GLY A 19 -2.12 -12.41 8.28
C GLY A 19 -3.26 -12.54 7.27
N SER A 20 -4.51 -12.50 7.73
CA SER A 20 -5.71 -12.50 6.87
C SER A 20 -6.29 -11.09 6.66
N GLY A 21 -5.54 -10.06 7.07
CA GLY A 21 -5.75 -8.69 6.60
C GLY A 21 -5.62 -8.63 5.07
N ARG A 22 -6.39 -7.73 4.45
CA ARG A 22 -6.27 -7.42 3.02
C ARG A 22 -5.99 -5.94 2.87
N PHE A 23 -4.85 -5.63 2.28
CA PHE A 23 -4.37 -4.32 1.93
C PHE A 23 -4.27 -4.20 0.41
N VAL A 24 -3.90 -3.01 -0.08
CA VAL A 24 -3.87 -2.72 -1.51
C VAL A 24 -2.90 -3.64 -2.26
N ASP A 25 -1.75 -3.96 -1.66
CA ASP A 25 -0.70 -4.79 -2.28
C ASP A 25 -1.02 -6.30 -2.25
N ASP A 26 -2.00 -6.72 -1.45
CA ASP A 26 -2.48 -8.13 -1.42
C ASP A 26 -3.40 -8.45 -2.60
N VAL A 27 -3.71 -7.47 -3.45
CA VAL A 27 -4.57 -7.64 -4.61
C VAL A 27 -3.80 -8.31 -5.73
N ASN A 28 -4.28 -9.48 -6.16
CA ASN A 28 -3.77 -10.21 -7.32
C ASN A 28 -4.91 -10.52 -8.29
N ARG A 29 -4.91 -9.86 -9.46
CA ARG A 29 -5.93 -10.02 -10.52
C ARG A 29 -5.31 -10.53 -11.82
N PRO A 30 -6.03 -11.33 -12.62
CA PRO A 30 -5.59 -11.71 -13.96
C PRO A 30 -5.27 -10.46 -14.81
N GLY A 31 -4.10 -10.45 -15.43
CA GLY A 31 -3.65 -9.34 -16.29
C GLY A 31 -3.22 -8.07 -15.56
N GLN A 32 -3.05 -8.09 -14.24
CA GLN A 32 -2.53 -6.93 -13.53
C GLN A 32 -1.09 -6.59 -13.95
N LEU A 33 -0.80 -5.30 -14.05
CA LEU A 33 0.54 -4.77 -14.33
C LEU A 33 1.11 -4.11 -13.08
N TRP A 34 2.43 -3.98 -13.05
CA TRP A 34 3.16 -3.25 -12.01
C TRP A 34 3.74 -1.98 -12.62
N MET A 35 3.70 -0.89 -11.85
CA MET A 35 4.32 0.38 -12.24
C MET A 35 5.48 0.73 -11.33
N ARG A 36 6.42 1.51 -11.85
CA ARG A 36 7.48 2.16 -11.08
C ARG A 36 7.61 3.60 -11.52
N ALA A 37 7.85 4.49 -10.55
CA ALA A 37 8.18 5.88 -10.83
C ALA A 37 9.70 6.09 -10.69
N VAL A 38 10.32 6.74 -11.68
CA VAL A 38 11.68 7.29 -11.57
C VAL A 38 11.57 8.69 -10.97
N ARG A 39 12.42 9.02 -10.00
CA ARG A 39 12.40 10.31 -9.28
C ARG A 39 13.67 11.09 -9.56
N SER A 40 13.60 12.41 -9.41
CA SER A 40 14.76 13.29 -9.49
C SER A 40 15.81 12.90 -8.46
N THR A 41 17.08 12.93 -8.86
CA THR A 41 18.24 12.74 -7.96
C THR A 41 18.70 14.05 -7.32
N VAL A 42 18.12 15.18 -7.71
CA VAL A 42 18.48 16.52 -7.25
C VAL A 42 17.24 17.33 -6.87
N ALA A 43 17.40 18.26 -5.93
CA ALA A 43 16.30 19.10 -5.45
C ALA A 43 15.86 20.17 -6.46
N HIS A 44 16.80 20.71 -7.25
CA HIS A 44 16.54 21.75 -8.23
C HIS A 44 17.41 21.58 -9.48
N ALA A 45 16.78 21.38 -10.63
CA ALA A 45 17.43 21.34 -11.93
C ALA A 45 16.38 21.57 -13.02
N ARG A 46 16.86 21.90 -14.23
CA ARG A 46 16.02 21.87 -15.43
C ARG A 46 16.11 20.48 -16.07
N LEU A 47 14.97 19.79 -16.21
CA LEU A 47 14.92 18.52 -16.94
C LEU A 47 15.02 18.80 -18.44
N LEU A 48 16.11 18.34 -19.07
CA LEU A 48 16.35 18.56 -20.50
C LEU A 48 15.76 17.43 -21.37
N ALA A 49 15.95 16.19 -20.94
CA ALA A 49 15.44 15.00 -21.62
C ALA A 49 15.31 13.83 -20.63
N VAL A 50 14.50 12.84 -21.00
CA VAL A 50 14.46 11.53 -20.36
C VAL A 50 14.67 10.51 -21.46
N ASP A 51 15.76 9.75 -21.37
CA ASP A 51 15.93 8.57 -22.22
C ASP A 51 15.10 7.42 -21.65
N THR A 52 14.31 6.79 -22.51
CA THR A 52 13.44 5.66 -22.16
C THR A 52 13.80 4.39 -22.93
N ALA A 53 14.82 4.46 -23.79
CA ALA A 53 15.45 3.29 -24.34
C ALA A 53 16.18 2.50 -23.23
N ALA A 54 16.36 1.21 -23.48
CA ALA A 54 17.07 0.30 -22.57
C ALA A 54 18.58 0.36 -22.80
#